data_AF-A0A820KGT5-F1
#
_entry.id   AF-A0A820KGT5-F1
#
_cell.length_a   1.000
_cell.length_b   1.000
_cell.length_c   1.000
_cell.angle_alpha   90.00
_cell.angle_beta   90.00
_cell.angle_gamma   90.00
#
_symmetry.space_group_name_H-M   'P 1'
#
loop_
_entity.id
_entity.type
_entity.pdbx_description
1 polymer ?
#
loop_
_entity_poly.entity_id
_entity_poly.type
_entity_poly.pdbx_seq_one_letter_code
_entity_poly.pdbx_strand_id
1 'polypeptide(L)'
;MNTNYNQSKTNTLLTDEKFWKQIPDEKILLFQIDSIMCSNSTHKITDYLQYDFIGAPWNLIWYPFNKTYLVGNGGFLLRSRSKILALLQLIQYDSFPPEDVWYAQNLHRVNASIAPVHIAKTFAVESVFYERPVGVHRFTWG
;
A
#
# COMPACT_ATOMS: atom_id res chain seq x y z
N MET A 1 -21.15 12.17 14.92
CA MET A 1 -19.91 11.57 15.44
C MET A 1 -19.07 11.14 14.24
N ASN A 2 -18.23 12.04 13.70
CA ASN A 2 -17.36 11.73 12.56
C ASN A 2 -16.04 11.20 13.10
N THR A 3 -15.87 9.88 13.13
CA THR A 3 -14.55 9.27 13.32
C THR A 3 -13.78 9.40 12.02
N ASN A 4 -13.27 10.60 11.73
CA ASN A 4 -12.16 10.75 10.81
C ASN A 4 -11.02 9.89 11.37
N TYR A 5 -10.76 8.74 10.75
CA TYR A 5 -9.54 7.98 10.99
C TYR A 5 -8.38 8.90 10.58
N ASN A 6 -7.80 9.58 11.57
CA ASN A 6 -6.69 10.51 11.37
C ASN A 6 -5.53 9.69 10.78
N GLN A 7 -4.99 10.11 9.64
CA GLN A 7 -3.84 9.49 8.97
C GLN A 7 -2.72 9.13 9.95
N SER A 8 -2.45 9.99 10.94
CA SER A 8 -1.48 9.72 12.00
C SER A 8 -1.77 8.43 12.79
N LYS A 9 -3.04 8.14 13.11
CA LYS A 9 -3.45 6.90 13.80
C LYS A 9 -3.26 5.68 12.90
N THR A 10 -3.62 5.78 11.63
CA THR A 10 -3.37 4.71 10.65
C THR A 10 -1.88 4.42 10.54
N ASN A 11 -1.05 5.46 10.37
CA ASN A 11 0.40 5.31 10.31
C ASN A 11 0.91 4.61 11.57
N THR A 12 0.50 5.08 12.75
CA THR A 12 0.91 4.50 14.05
C THR A 12 0.59 3.02 14.12
N LEU A 13 -0.66 2.62 13.80
CA LEU A 13 -1.10 1.23 13.82
C LEU A 13 -0.33 0.37 12.81
N LEU A 14 -0.21 0.85 11.57
CA LEU A 14 0.41 0.10 10.49
C LEU A 14 1.94 0.06 10.57
N THR A 15 2.55 0.82 11.48
CA THR A 15 3.97 0.70 11.83
C THR A 15 4.22 0.08 13.20
N ASP A 16 3.18 -0.41 13.88
CA ASP A 16 3.32 -1.12 15.16
C ASP A 16 3.65 -2.60 14.92
N GLU A 17 4.85 -3.03 15.32
CA GLU A 17 5.27 -4.42 15.24
C GLU A 17 4.33 -5.36 16.03
N LYS A 18 3.76 -4.90 17.15
CA LYS A 18 2.83 -5.71 17.96
C LYS A 18 1.52 -5.96 17.24
N PHE A 19 1.07 -5.04 16.40
CA PHE A 19 -0.09 -5.23 15.54
C PHE A 19 0.19 -6.33 14.51
N TRP A 20 1.31 -6.23 13.77
CA TRP A 20 1.65 -7.22 12.74
C TRP A 20 1.93 -8.62 13.30
N LYS A 21 2.46 -8.73 14.52
CA LYS A 21 2.66 -10.03 15.20
C LYS A 21 1.36 -10.77 15.51
N GLN A 22 0.22 -10.06 15.60
CA GLN A 22 -1.09 -10.67 15.85
C GLN A 22 -1.73 -11.24 14.58
N ILE A 23 -1.25 -10.85 13.40
CA ILE A 23 -1.79 -11.33 12.13
C ILE A 23 -1.09 -12.67 11.79
N PRO A 24 -1.84 -13.77 11.61
CA PRO A 24 -1.25 -15.08 11.33
C PRO A 24 -0.82 -15.23 9.86
N ASP A 25 -1.52 -14.57 8.95
CA ASP A 25 -1.32 -14.72 7.51
C ASP A 25 -0.08 -14.00 6.98
N GLU A 26 0.50 -14.53 5.90
CA GLU A 26 1.67 -13.91 5.27
C GLU A 26 1.28 -12.81 4.28
N LYS A 27 0.22 -13.00 3.49
CA LYS A 27 -0.22 -12.06 2.47
C LYS A 27 -1.45 -11.33 2.96
N ILE A 28 -1.33 -10.02 3.14
CA ILE A 28 -2.35 -9.21 3.79
C ILE A 28 -2.81 -8.15 2.80
N LEU A 29 -4.07 -8.29 2.34
CA LEU A 29 -4.75 -7.22 1.62
C LEU A 29 -5.35 -6.26 2.64
N LEU A 30 -4.87 -5.03 2.64
CA LEU A 30 -5.37 -3.95 3.48
C LEU A 30 -6.08 -2.93 2.61
N PHE A 31 -7.32 -2.59 2.98
CA PHE A 31 -8.05 -1.52 2.32
C PHE A 31 -8.80 -0.63 3.31
N GLN A 32 -8.84 0.67 3.01
CA GLN A 32 -9.54 1.69 3.79
C GLN A 32 -11.01 1.80 3.36
N ILE A 33 -11.83 2.45 4.18
CA ILE A 33 -13.28 2.57 3.98
C ILE A 33 -13.68 3.36 2.72
N ASP A 34 -12.76 4.15 2.17
CA ASP A 34 -12.91 4.91 0.94
C ASP A 34 -12.34 4.17 -0.28
N SER A 35 -12.16 2.85 -0.15
CA SER A 35 -11.73 1.96 -1.23
C SER A 35 -12.83 1.01 -1.66
N ILE A 36 -12.90 0.73 -2.96
CA ILE A 36 -13.90 -0.14 -3.59
C ILE A 36 -13.18 -1.18 -4.44
N MET A 37 -13.62 -2.44 -4.34
CA MET A 37 -13.19 -3.51 -5.25
C MET A 37 -14.04 -3.51 -6.52
N CYS A 38 -13.41 -3.67 -7.68
CA CYS A 38 -14.07 -3.68 -8.97
C CYS A 38 -14.46 -5.11 -9.36
N SER A 39 -15.76 -5.44 -9.30
CA SER A 39 -16.27 -6.78 -9.65
C SER A 39 -16.03 -7.17 -11.12
N ASN A 40 -15.92 -6.20 -12.03
CA ASN A 40 -15.62 -6.40 -13.45
C ASN A 40 -14.12 -6.30 -13.77
N SER A 41 -13.24 -6.45 -12.76
CA SER A 41 -11.81 -6.51 -12.99
C SER A 41 -11.43 -7.69 -13.88
N THR A 42 -10.48 -7.49 -14.78
CA THR A 42 -9.86 -8.59 -15.53
C THR A 42 -8.74 -9.30 -14.74
N HIS A 43 -8.44 -8.80 -13.53
CA HIS A 43 -7.36 -9.27 -12.68
C HIS A 43 -7.91 -9.81 -11.36
N LYS A 44 -7.16 -10.71 -10.73
CA LYS A 44 -7.45 -11.28 -9.42
C LYS A 44 -6.37 -10.88 -8.43
N ILE A 45 -6.72 -10.80 -7.14
CA ILE A 45 -5.73 -10.54 -6.07
C ILE A 45 -4.57 -11.56 -6.13
N THR A 46 -4.88 -12.80 -6.53
CA THR A 46 -3.89 -13.89 -6.66
C THR A 46 -2.78 -13.59 -7.65
N ASP A 47 -3.01 -12.71 -8.64
CA ASP A 47 -2.06 -12.38 -9.70
C ASP A 47 -0.89 -11.51 -9.20
N TYR A 48 -0.96 -11.07 -7.93
CA TYR A 48 0.00 -10.15 -7.30
C TYR A 48 0.72 -10.76 -6.09
N LEU A 49 0.45 -12.03 -5.74
CA LEU A 49 1.02 -12.67 -4.54
C LEU A 49 2.55 -12.86 -4.62
N GLN A 50 3.15 -12.77 -5.81
CA GLN A 50 4.60 -12.77 -6.00
C GLN A 50 5.29 -11.50 -5.48
N TYR A 51 4.54 -10.41 -5.25
CA TYR A 51 5.07 -9.18 -4.70
C TYR A 51 4.87 -9.11 -3.20
N ASP A 52 5.83 -8.51 -2.51
CA ASP A 52 5.76 -8.24 -1.08
C ASP A 52 5.09 -6.92 -0.76
N PHE A 53 5.02 -6.02 -1.75
CA PHE A 53 4.34 -4.75 -1.61
C PHE A 53 3.80 -4.28 -2.95
N ILE A 54 2.50 -3.99 -2.99
CA ILE A 54 1.82 -3.39 -4.12
C ILE A 54 0.68 -2.51 -3.64
N GLY A 55 0.50 -1.38 -4.30
CA GLY A 55 -0.59 -0.43 -4.10
C GLY A 55 -0.86 0.29 -5.43
N ALA A 56 -1.62 1.38 -5.41
CA ALA A 56 -1.76 2.22 -6.59
C ALA A 56 -0.41 2.87 -6.94
N PRO A 57 -0.11 3.14 -8.21
CA PRO A 57 1.06 3.94 -8.56
C PRO A 57 0.77 5.43 -8.40
N TRP A 58 1.78 6.17 -7.94
CA TRP A 58 1.76 7.62 -7.90
C TRP A 58 2.18 8.22 -9.24
N ASN A 59 1.43 9.21 -9.71
CA ASN A 59 1.84 10.02 -10.82
C ASN A 59 2.93 11.01 -10.38
N LEU A 60 4.12 10.84 -10.95
CA LEU A 60 5.34 11.60 -10.68
C LEU A 60 5.21 13.12 -10.84
N ILE A 61 4.25 13.61 -11.62
CA ILE A 61 3.98 15.05 -11.76
C ILE A 61 3.43 15.62 -10.45
N TRP A 62 2.57 14.85 -9.77
CA TRP A 62 1.87 15.29 -8.56
C TRP A 62 2.60 14.86 -7.28
N TYR A 63 3.46 13.85 -7.37
CA TYR A 63 4.20 13.27 -6.26
C TYR A 63 5.70 13.23 -6.58
N PRO A 64 6.43 14.37 -6.50
CA PRO A 64 7.86 14.45 -6.85
C PRO A 64 8.79 13.80 -5.80
N PHE A 65 8.29 12.87 -4.99
CA PHE A 65 9.09 12.09 -4.06
C PHE A 65 9.99 11.10 -4.84
N ASN A 66 11.01 10.55 -4.18
CA ASN A 66 12.03 9.66 -4.75
C ASN A 66 11.56 8.84 -5.97
N LYS A 67 12.10 9.14 -7.17
CA LYS A 67 11.72 8.54 -8.46
C LYS A 67 11.83 7.00 -8.52
N THR A 68 12.48 6.41 -7.52
CA THR A 68 12.75 4.97 -7.43
C THR A 68 11.53 4.20 -6.93
N TYR A 69 10.67 4.79 -6.09
CA TYR A 69 9.60 4.06 -5.39
C TYR A 69 8.26 4.76 -5.61
N LEU A 70 7.51 4.26 -6.59
CA LEU A 70 6.36 4.94 -7.19
C LEU A 70 5.03 4.26 -6.89
N VAL A 71 5.00 3.35 -5.92
CA VAL A 71 3.85 2.52 -5.61
C VAL A 71 3.60 2.59 -4.11
N GLY A 72 2.34 2.83 -3.76
CA GLY A 72 1.87 3.15 -2.42
C GLY A 72 0.67 4.08 -2.58
N ASN A 73 -0.13 4.28 -1.53
CA ASN A 73 -1.36 5.10 -1.57
C ASN A 73 -2.19 5.03 -0.26
N GLY A 74 -1.82 4.15 0.69
CA GLY A 74 -2.40 4.10 2.04
C GLY A 74 -3.74 3.38 2.14
N GLY A 75 -4.52 3.30 1.05
CA GLY A 75 -5.90 2.80 1.14
C GLY A 75 -6.25 1.53 0.38
N PHE A 76 -5.43 1.05 -0.55
CA PHE A 76 -5.61 -0.30 -1.13
C PHE A 76 -4.24 -0.92 -1.41
N LEU A 77 -3.79 -1.82 -0.54
CA LEU A 77 -2.43 -2.39 -0.57
C LEU A 77 -2.44 -3.89 -0.31
N LEU A 78 -1.51 -4.60 -0.93
CA LEU A 78 -1.12 -5.95 -0.53
C LEU A 78 0.30 -5.91 0.02
N ARG A 79 0.50 -6.51 1.21
CA ARG A 79 1.79 -6.52 1.93
C ARG A 79 2.14 -7.93 2.41
N SER A 80 3.43 -8.28 2.38
CA SER A 80 3.98 -9.48 3.03
C SER A 80 4.30 -9.19 4.49
N ARG A 81 3.65 -9.89 5.42
CA ARG A 81 3.84 -9.72 6.87
C ARG A 81 5.29 -9.89 7.29
N SER A 82 5.96 -10.93 6.79
CA SER A 82 7.36 -11.21 7.14
C SER A 82 8.30 -10.04 6.78
N LYS A 83 8.08 -9.40 5.62
CA LYS A 83 8.87 -8.25 5.16
C LYS A 83 8.58 -7.00 5.97
N ILE A 84 7.31 -6.77 6.32
CA ILE A 84 6.94 -5.64 7.17
C ILE A 84 7.58 -5.78 8.55
N LEU A 85 7.48 -6.94 9.19
CA LEU A 85 8.11 -7.21 10.49
C LEU A 85 9.63 -7.07 10.43
N ALA A 86 10.27 -7.65 9.41
CA ALA A 86 11.72 -7.54 9.22
C ALA A 86 12.18 -6.07 9.10
N LEU A 87 11.40 -5.24 8.40
CA LEU A 87 11.74 -3.82 8.24
C LEU A 87 11.57 -3.04 9.54
N LEU A 88 10.45 -3.25 10.25
CA LEU A 88 10.18 -2.58 11.53
C LEU A 88 11.21 -2.95 12.62
N GLN A 89 11.75 -4.17 12.58
CA GLN A 89 12.83 -4.61 13.46
C GLN A 89 14.19 -4.01 13.07
N LEU A 90 14.39 -3.69 11.79
CA LEU A 90 15.64 -3.14 11.27
C LEU A 90 15.72 -1.63 11.48
N ILE A 91 14.63 -0.90 11.26
CA ILE A 91 14.57 0.55 11.37
C ILE A 91 13.26 1.02 12.00
N GLN A 92 13.38 1.98 12.91
CA GLN A 92 12.24 2.62 13.53
C GLN A 92 11.60 3.62 12.55
N TYR A 93 10.28 3.60 12.48
CA TYR A 93 9.50 4.64 11.81
C TYR A 93 9.43 5.91 12.67
N ASP A 94 9.72 7.06 12.09
CA ASP A 94 9.85 8.37 12.73
C ASP A 94 8.63 9.27 12.51
N SER A 95 7.47 8.69 12.18
CA SER A 95 6.20 9.40 11.94
C SER A 95 6.16 10.30 10.70
N PHE A 96 7.21 10.28 9.87
CA PHE A 96 7.25 11.02 8.61
C PHE A 96 8.26 10.39 7.62
N PRO A 97 7.96 10.20 6.32
CA PRO A 97 6.73 10.53 5.59
C PRO A 97 5.55 9.61 5.99
N PRO A 98 4.35 9.69 5.35
CA PRO A 98 3.30 8.68 5.54
C PRO A 98 3.82 7.25 5.40
N GLU A 99 3.17 6.30 6.07
CA GLU A 99 3.75 4.98 6.32
C GLU A 99 3.96 4.18 5.05
N ASP A 100 3.05 4.31 4.08
CA ASP A 100 3.12 3.66 2.78
C ASP A 100 4.28 4.20 1.93
N VAL A 101 4.54 5.51 1.97
CA VAL A 101 5.71 6.15 1.38
C VAL A 101 6.97 5.66 2.06
N TRP A 102 6.97 5.60 3.40
CA TRP A 102 8.12 5.12 4.16
C TRP A 102 8.43 3.65 3.85
N TYR A 103 7.41 2.79 3.76
CA TYR A 103 7.57 1.40 3.35
C TYR A 103 8.13 1.30 1.94
N ALA A 104 7.52 1.99 0.97
CA ALA A 104 7.99 1.98 -0.41
C ALA A 104 9.48 2.38 -0.51
N GLN A 105 9.89 3.39 0.27
CA GLN A 105 11.27 3.87 0.30
C GLN A 105 12.26 2.93 0.97
N ASN A 106 11.85 2.08 1.91
CA ASN A 106 12.77 1.33 2.77
C ASN A 106 12.70 -0.20 2.61
N LEU A 107 11.67 -0.76 1.97
CA LEU A 107 11.48 -2.20 1.81
C LEU A 107 12.60 -2.91 1.04
N HIS A 108 13.36 -2.18 0.21
CA HIS A 108 14.57 -2.69 -0.42
C HIS A 108 15.63 -3.17 0.59
N ARG A 109 15.66 -2.61 1.81
CA ARG A 109 16.60 -2.97 2.88
C ARG A 109 16.39 -4.38 3.43
N VAL A 110 15.22 -4.96 3.20
CA VAL A 110 14.86 -6.32 3.62
C VAL A 110 14.60 -7.25 2.43
N ASN A 111 15.14 -6.89 1.26
CA ASN A 111 15.00 -7.62 0.01
C ASN A 111 13.53 -7.94 -0.33
N ALA A 112 12.63 -6.98 -0.10
CA ALA A 112 11.23 -7.13 -0.46
C ALA A 112 11.02 -6.81 -1.94
N SER A 113 10.19 -7.60 -2.62
CA SER A 113 9.79 -7.36 -4.00
C SER A 113 8.66 -6.35 -4.06
N ILE A 114 8.92 -5.17 -4.62
CA ILE A 114 7.90 -4.13 -4.86
C ILE A 114 7.40 -4.25 -6.30
N ALA A 115 6.08 -4.25 -6.49
CA ALA A 115 5.51 -4.33 -7.83
C ALA A 115 5.92 -3.12 -8.70
N PRO A 116 6.30 -3.34 -9.97
CA PRO A 116 6.61 -2.24 -10.87
C PRO A 116 5.32 -1.48 -11.26
N VAL A 117 5.46 -0.20 -11.60
CA VAL A 117 4.33 0.71 -11.91
C VAL A 117 3.35 0.15 -12.95
N HIS A 118 3.87 -0.50 -14.00
CA HIS A 118 3.03 -1.04 -15.07
C HIS A 118 2.13 -2.21 -14.61
N ILE A 119 2.51 -2.89 -13.52
CA ILE A 119 1.69 -3.90 -12.83
C ILE A 119 0.81 -3.22 -11.78
N ALA A 120 1.36 -2.31 -10.98
CA ALA A 120 0.64 -1.60 -9.92
C ALA A 120 -0.65 -0.92 -10.42
N LYS A 121 -0.64 -0.32 -11.61
CA LYS A 121 -1.83 0.31 -12.20
C LYS A 121 -2.98 -0.68 -12.45
N THR A 122 -2.67 -1.96 -12.65
CA THR A 122 -3.67 -3.02 -12.85
C THR A 122 -4.26 -3.52 -11.52
N PHE A 123 -3.54 -3.30 -10.42
CA PHE A 123 -3.99 -3.64 -9.08
C PHE A 123 -4.93 -2.56 -8.52
N ALA A 124 -4.48 -1.30 -8.45
CA ALA A 124 -5.27 -0.24 -7.87
C ALA A 124 -5.12 1.10 -8.60
N VAL A 125 -6.21 1.87 -8.61
CA VAL A 125 -6.27 3.23 -9.17
C VAL A 125 -6.45 4.26 -8.06
N GLU A 126 -5.71 5.36 -8.19
CA GLU A 126 -5.94 6.61 -7.46
C GLU A 126 -5.53 7.79 -8.34
N SER A 127 -4.24 7.90 -8.69
CA SER A 127 -3.72 9.02 -9.48
C SER A 127 -3.37 8.66 -10.94
N VAL A 128 -3.22 7.37 -11.23
CA VAL A 128 -2.94 6.83 -12.56
C VAL A 128 -4.10 5.94 -12.97
N PHE A 129 -4.76 6.29 -14.08
CA PHE A 129 -5.93 5.57 -14.57
C PHE A 129 -5.57 4.20 -15.14
N TYR A 130 -6.44 3.23 -14.88
CA TYR A 130 -6.51 1.95 -15.55
C TYR A 130 -7.97 1.54 -15.67
N GLU A 131 -8.37 0.95 -16.80
CA GLU A 131 -9.78 0.74 -17.12
C GLU A 131 -10.45 -0.30 -16.19
N ARG A 132 -9.74 -1.38 -15.84
CA ARG A 132 -10.31 -2.52 -15.10
C ARG A 132 -9.40 -2.97 -13.95
N PRO A 133 -9.14 -2.11 -12.95
CA PRO A 133 -8.25 -2.44 -11.84
C PRO A 133 -8.89 -3.44 -10.89
N VAL A 134 -8.16 -3.98 -9.91
CA VAL A 134 -8.76 -4.78 -8.82
C VAL A 134 -9.52 -3.88 -7.84
N GLY A 135 -8.99 -2.69 -7.56
CA GLY A 135 -9.63 -1.73 -6.68
C GLY A 135 -9.37 -0.26 -7.03
N VAL A 136 -10.14 0.62 -6.42
CA VAL A 136 -9.99 2.07 -6.50
C VAL A 136 -9.94 2.62 -5.08
N HIS A 137 -9.05 3.57 -4.81
CA HIS A 137 -8.93 4.28 -3.52
C HIS A 137 -9.30 5.76 -3.71
N ARG A 138 -9.79 6.40 -2.63
CA ARG A 138 -10.34 7.77 -2.62
C ARG A 138 -11.46 7.93 -3.62
N PHE A 139 -12.42 7.01 -3.57
CA PHE A 139 -13.65 7.16 -4.33
C PHE A 139 -14.51 8.27 -3.69
N THR A 140 -14.20 9.53 -3.99
CA THR A 140 -15.06 10.65 -3.62
C THR A 140 -16.22 10.71 -4.60
N TRP A 141 -17.44 10.49 -4.12
CA TRP A 141 -18.59 11.17 -4.71
C TRP A 141 -18.31 12.67 -4.62
N GLY A 142 -18.58 13.40 -5.70
CA GLY A 142 -18.19 14.80 -5.92
C GLY A 142 -18.45 15.75 -4.75
#